data_AF-A0A820M4L9-F1
#
_entry.id   AF-A0A820M4L9-F1
#
_cell.length_a   1.000
_cell.length_b   1.000
_cell.length_c   1.000
_cell.angle_alpha   90.00
_cell.angle_beta   90.00
_cell.angle_gamma   90.00
#
_symmetry.space_group_name_H-M   'P 1'
#
loop_
_entity.id
_entity.type
_entity.pdbx_description
1 polymer ?
#
loop_
_entity_poly.entity_id
_entity_poly.type
_entity_poly.pdbx_seq_one_letter_code
_entity_poly.pdbx_strand_id
1 'polypeptide(L)'
;LINIHPTGNTFLETSRWYLVQTLTNFEWRVPAIWCQINEQARDLLDHPFKAFRERIANILSVSLSFDVALPNGQSVRHPNANKFIDAMRERLQQAIEIYEKTPLANVSGQVVEIDPEARKALNFIETG
;
A
#
# COMPACT_ATOMS: atom_id res chain seq x y z
N LEU A 1 8.49 -16.23 -4.68
CA LEU A 1 7.70 -17.35 -4.09
C LEU A 1 6.44 -16.88 -3.35
N ILE A 2 6.21 -15.57 -3.20
CA ILE A 2 4.92 -15.03 -2.72
C ILE A 2 4.34 -14.18 -3.86
N ASN A 3 3.24 -14.63 -4.45
CA ASN A 3 2.53 -13.89 -5.49
C ASN A 3 1.11 -13.64 -4.98
N ILE A 4 0.89 -12.46 -4.39
CA ILE A 4 -0.41 -12.09 -3.82
C ILE A 4 -1.16 -11.37 -4.93
N HIS A 5 -1.86 -12.16 -5.76
CA HIS A 5 -2.69 -11.60 -6.79
C HIS A 5 -3.90 -10.87 -6.19
N PRO A 6 -4.32 -9.74 -6.80
CA PRO A 6 -5.60 -9.12 -6.49
C PRO A 6 -6.72 -10.14 -6.73
N THR A 7 -7.59 -10.28 -5.75
CA THR A 7 -8.79 -11.14 -5.80
C THR A 7 -10.06 -10.32 -5.94
N GLY A 8 -9.99 -8.98 -5.83
CA GLY A 8 -11.15 -8.09 -5.83
C GLY A 8 -11.93 -8.11 -4.51
N ASN A 9 -11.54 -8.98 -3.56
CA ASN A 9 -12.06 -9.01 -2.21
C ASN A 9 -11.01 -8.43 -1.25
N THR A 10 -11.20 -7.16 -0.90
CA THR A 10 -10.30 -6.40 -0.02
C THR A 10 -10.08 -7.08 1.34
N PHE A 11 -11.09 -7.76 1.88
CA PHE A 11 -10.95 -8.47 3.16
C PHE A 11 -9.97 -9.63 3.01
N LEU A 12 -10.15 -10.48 1.98
CA LEU A 12 -9.27 -11.61 1.73
C LEU A 12 -7.83 -11.16 1.43
N GLU A 13 -7.66 -10.09 0.67
CA GLU A 13 -6.35 -9.50 0.39
C GLU A 13 -5.69 -8.99 1.67
N THR A 14 -6.42 -8.24 2.50
CA THR A 14 -5.93 -7.76 3.80
C THR A 14 -5.51 -8.92 4.70
N SER A 15 -6.29 -10.01 4.74
CA SER A 15 -5.95 -11.21 5.51
C SER A 15 -4.69 -11.90 5.01
N ARG A 16 -4.49 -11.99 3.69
CA ARG A 16 -3.26 -12.57 3.11
C ARG A 16 -2.03 -11.74 3.48
N TRP A 17 -2.13 -10.42 3.38
CA TRP A 17 -1.07 -9.51 3.81
C TRP A 17 -0.82 -9.58 5.32
N TYR A 18 -1.86 -9.79 6.13
CA TYR A 18 -1.69 -10.07 7.55
C TYR A 18 -0.87 -11.35 7.81
N LEU A 19 -1.10 -12.41 7.05
CA LEU A 19 -0.28 -13.63 7.15
C LEU A 19 1.18 -13.36 6.74
N VAL A 20 1.42 -12.56 5.71
CA VAL A 20 2.77 -12.13 5.33
C VAL A 20 3.45 -11.34 6.45
N GLN A 21 2.70 -10.53 7.20
CA GLN A 21 3.23 -9.84 8.37
C GLN A 21 3.79 -10.83 9.41
N THR A 22 3.31 -12.06 9.50
CA THR A 22 3.89 -13.04 10.45
C THR A 22 5.34 -13.42 10.13
N LEU A 23 5.80 -13.15 8.90
CA LEU A 23 7.20 -13.34 8.52
C LEU A 23 8.15 -12.42 9.29
N THR A 24 7.64 -11.38 9.97
CA THR A 24 8.45 -10.47 10.80
C THR A 24 9.17 -11.21 11.92
N ASN A 25 8.64 -12.35 12.36
CA ASN A 25 9.29 -13.22 13.34
C ASN A 25 10.61 -13.83 12.84
N PHE A 26 10.81 -13.91 11.52
CA PHE A 26 12.08 -14.37 10.93
C PHE A 26 13.09 -13.23 10.75
N GLU A 27 12.69 -11.98 11.04
CA GLU A 27 13.50 -10.78 11.08
C GLU A 27 14.56 -10.73 9.96
N TRP A 28 15.84 -10.67 10.38
CA TRP A 28 17.00 -10.46 9.54
C TRP A 28 17.44 -11.71 8.75
N ARG A 29 16.81 -12.86 8.98
CA ARG A 29 17.23 -14.14 8.39
C ARG A 29 16.76 -14.33 6.95
N VAL A 30 15.77 -13.54 6.51
CA VAL A 30 15.16 -13.65 5.17
C VAL A 30 15.18 -12.32 4.38
N PRO A 31 16.36 -11.68 4.20
CA PRO A 31 16.47 -10.35 3.60
C PRO A 31 15.90 -10.28 2.18
N ALA A 32 16.16 -11.29 1.35
CA ALA A 32 15.71 -11.32 -0.04
C ALA A 32 14.17 -11.36 -0.16
N ILE A 33 13.49 -12.05 0.77
CA ILE A 33 12.03 -12.10 0.81
C ILE A 33 11.47 -10.72 1.19
N TRP A 34 12.09 -10.05 2.17
CA TRP A 34 11.71 -8.70 2.56
C TRP A 34 11.87 -7.67 1.45
N CYS A 35 12.93 -7.76 0.65
CA CYS A 35 13.09 -6.89 -0.53
C CYS A 35 11.91 -7.06 -1.50
N GLN A 36 11.54 -8.31 -1.82
CA GLN A 36 10.41 -8.59 -2.72
C GLN A 36 9.07 -8.11 -2.15
N ILE A 37 8.84 -8.34 -0.85
CA ILE A 37 7.64 -7.88 -0.16
C ILE A 37 7.56 -6.36 -0.17
N ASN A 38 8.67 -5.66 0.07
CA ASN A 38 8.71 -4.20 0.10
C ASN A 38 8.38 -3.60 -1.27
N GLU A 39 8.93 -4.17 -2.34
CA GLU A 39 8.63 -3.76 -3.72
C GLU A 39 7.14 -3.95 -4.04
N GLN A 40 6.58 -5.14 -3.78
CA GLN A 40 5.15 -5.42 -4.02
C GLN A 40 4.23 -4.54 -3.16
N ALA A 41 4.55 -4.38 -1.88
CA ALA A 41 3.75 -3.59 -0.94
C ALA A 41 3.77 -2.10 -1.31
N ARG A 42 4.90 -1.57 -1.78
CA ARG A 42 5.02 -0.17 -2.21
C ARG A 42 4.06 0.15 -3.35
N ASP A 43 3.91 -0.75 -4.31
CA ASP A 43 3.03 -0.54 -5.48
C ASP A 43 1.54 -0.55 -5.07
N LEU A 44 1.22 -1.14 -3.92
CA LEU A 44 -0.13 -1.24 -3.36
C LEU A 44 -0.52 -0.06 -2.45
N LEU A 45 0.35 0.93 -2.26
CA LEU A 45 0.03 2.13 -1.47
C LEU A 45 -1.08 2.99 -2.08
N ASP A 46 -1.33 2.88 -3.38
CA ASP A 46 -2.39 3.64 -4.07
C ASP A 46 -3.75 2.92 -4.08
N HIS A 47 -3.86 1.78 -3.38
CA HIS A 47 -5.08 0.99 -3.37
C HIS A 47 -6.28 1.81 -2.86
N PRO A 48 -7.49 1.72 -3.45
CA PRO A 48 -8.61 2.62 -3.12
C PRO A 48 -9.11 2.48 -1.67
N PHE A 49 -9.00 1.28 -1.09
CA PHE A 49 -9.50 1.00 0.25
C PHE A 49 -8.50 1.38 1.35
N LYS A 50 -8.91 2.27 2.25
CA LYS A 50 -8.10 2.76 3.37
C LYS A 50 -7.57 1.64 4.27
N ALA A 51 -8.42 0.70 4.69
CA ALA A 51 -8.02 -0.40 5.58
C ALA A 51 -6.91 -1.27 4.98
N PHE A 52 -6.94 -1.47 3.67
CA PHE A 52 -5.89 -2.19 2.96
C PHE A 52 -4.58 -1.39 2.95
N ARG A 53 -4.65 -0.09 2.60
CA ARG A 53 -3.47 0.79 2.64
C ARG A 53 -2.82 0.84 4.03
N GLU A 54 -3.62 0.91 5.10
CA GLU A 54 -3.12 0.87 6.47
C GLU A 54 -2.39 -0.44 6.78
N ARG A 55 -2.92 -1.58 6.33
CA ARG A 55 -2.25 -2.88 6.47
C ARG A 55 -0.92 -2.90 5.72
N ILE A 56 -0.90 -2.44 4.48
CA ILE A 56 0.30 -2.38 3.63
C ILE A 56 1.35 -1.46 4.27
N ALA A 57 0.94 -0.28 4.72
CA ALA A 57 1.81 0.67 5.42
C ALA A 57 2.43 0.05 6.67
N ASN A 58 1.66 -0.71 7.46
CA ASN A 58 2.19 -1.41 8.62
C ASN A 58 3.27 -2.44 8.25
N ILE A 59 3.07 -3.20 7.17
CA ILE A 59 4.05 -4.18 6.69
C ILE A 59 5.33 -3.50 6.21
N LEU A 60 5.20 -2.41 5.47
CA LEU A 60 6.34 -1.60 5.02
C LEU A 60 7.14 -1.06 6.21
N SER A 61 6.46 -0.49 7.21
CA SER A 61 7.10 0.03 8.43
C SER A 61 7.93 -1.04 9.15
N VAL A 62 7.40 -2.25 9.32
CA VAL A 62 8.15 -3.34 9.95
C VAL A 62 9.28 -3.84 9.06
N SER A 63 9.10 -3.89 7.74
CA SER A 63 10.18 -4.32 6.84
C SER A 63 11.39 -3.37 6.86
N LEU A 64 11.14 -2.07 7.02
CA LEU A 64 12.16 -1.02 7.03
C LEU A 64 12.78 -0.83 8.42
N SER A 65 12.15 -1.29 9.50
CA SER A 65 12.71 -1.15 10.85
C SER A 65 14.02 -1.92 11.07
N PHE A 66 14.35 -2.85 10.16
CA PHE A 66 15.60 -3.60 10.19
C PHE A 66 16.75 -2.89 9.44
N ASP A 67 16.48 -1.78 8.74
CA ASP A 67 17.51 -0.95 8.11
C ASP A 67 18.16 -0.02 9.16
N VAL A 68 18.92 -0.62 10.07
CA VAL A 68 19.59 0.10 11.17
C VAL A 68 21.07 0.28 10.87
N ALA A 69 21.56 1.51 11.02
CA ALA A 69 22.98 1.83 10.94
C ALA A 69 23.69 1.48 12.25
N LEU A 70 24.25 0.28 12.34
CA LEU A 70 25.04 -0.14 13.50
C LEU A 70 26.52 0.26 13.35
N PRO A 71 27.19 0.73 14.42
CA PRO A 71 28.64 0.93 14.40
C PRO A 71 29.35 -0.39 14.07
N ASN A 72 30.16 -0.41 13.01
CA ASN A 72 30.79 -1.61 12.44
C ASN A 72 29.82 -2.64 11.84
N GLY A 73 28.56 -2.28 11.61
CA GLY A 73 27.59 -3.11 10.91
C GLY A 73 27.99 -3.28 9.45
N GLN A 74 27.89 -4.50 8.92
CA GLN A 74 28.01 -4.71 7.49
C GLN A 74 26.80 -4.10 6.77
N SER A 75 27.01 -3.68 5.52
CA SER A 75 25.93 -3.18 4.68
C SER A 75 24.78 -4.19 4.64
N VAL A 76 23.60 -3.71 5.04
CA VAL A 76 22.45 -4.54 5.33
C VAL A 76 21.86 -5.07 4.01
N ARG A 77 21.57 -6.38 3.93
CA ARG A 77 20.89 -6.99 2.75
C ARG A 77 19.37 -6.74 2.73
N HIS A 78 18.87 -5.90 3.63
CA HIS A 78 17.45 -5.62 3.86
C HIS A 78 16.93 -4.50 2.95
N PRO A 79 15.59 -4.31 2.86
CA PRO A 79 15.01 -3.14 2.22
C PRO A 79 15.64 -1.86 2.76
N ASN A 80 16.16 -1.01 1.88
CA ASN A 80 16.80 0.23 2.27
C ASN A 80 15.77 1.37 2.34
N ALA A 81 15.68 2.02 3.50
CA ALA A 81 14.72 3.08 3.77
C ALA A 81 14.95 4.31 2.88
N ASN A 82 16.21 4.70 2.63
CA ASN A 82 16.50 5.84 1.75
C ASN A 82 16.03 5.58 0.32
N LYS A 83 16.32 4.39 -0.24
CA LYS A 83 15.81 3.99 -1.55
C LYS A 83 14.28 4.00 -1.62
N PHE A 84 13.61 3.57 -0.55
CA PHE A 84 12.15 3.62 -0.47
C PHE A 84 11.65 5.08 -0.46
N ILE A 85 12.24 5.95 0.36
CA ILE A 85 11.88 7.37 0.47
C ILE A 85 12.10 8.09 -0.85
N ASP A 86 13.21 7.83 -1.54
CA ASP A 86 13.51 8.46 -2.83
C ASP A 86 12.46 8.07 -3.89
N ALA A 87 12.08 6.78 -3.96
CA ALA A 87 11.02 6.34 -4.85
C ALA A 87 9.64 6.94 -4.49
N MET A 88 9.34 7.10 -3.20
CA MET A 88 8.10 7.74 -2.76
C MET A 88 8.11 9.25 -3.06
N ARG A 89 9.25 9.93 -2.92
CA ARG A 89 9.41 11.33 -3.28
C ARG A 89 9.08 11.56 -4.76
N GLU A 90 9.59 10.72 -5.65
CA GLU A 90 9.28 10.81 -7.08
C GLU A 90 7.78 10.69 -7.36
N ARG A 91 7.10 9.71 -6.74
CA ARG A 91 5.64 9.53 -6.87
C ARG A 91 4.85 10.71 -6.31
N LEU A 92 5.26 11.24 -5.15
CA LEU A 92 4.62 12.40 -4.54
C LEU A 92 4.83 13.67 -5.37
N GLN A 93 6.01 13.85 -5.94
CA GLN A 93 6.29 14.99 -6.84
C GLN A 93 5.38 14.92 -8.07
N GLN A 94 5.22 13.74 -8.69
CA GLN A 94 4.28 13.54 -9.79
C GLN A 94 2.84 13.85 -9.37
N ALA A 95 2.41 13.43 -8.19
CA ALA A 95 1.07 13.71 -7.67
C ALA A 95 0.83 15.22 -7.45
N ILE A 96 1.82 15.95 -6.93
CA ILE A 96 1.76 17.40 -6.75
C ILE A 96 1.60 18.09 -8.11
N GLU A 97 2.43 17.71 -9.09
CA GLU A 97 2.35 18.30 -10.43
C GLU A 97 1.01 18.05 -11.11
N ILE A 98 0.43 16.85 -10.96
CA ILE A 98 -0.90 16.53 -11.49
C ILE A 98 -1.95 17.41 -10.80
N TYR A 99 -1.90 17.54 -9.48
CA TYR A 99 -2.83 18.37 -8.72
C TYR A 99 -2.76 19.84 -9.15
N GLU A 100 -1.56 20.40 -9.31
CA GLU A 100 -1.35 21.80 -9.74
C GLU A 100 -1.77 22.06 -11.19
N LYS A 101 -1.57 21.09 -12.09
CA LYS A 101 -1.94 21.19 -13.51
C LYS A 101 -3.40 20.87 -13.78
N THR A 102 -4.11 20.27 -12.82
CA THR A 102 -5.55 20.03 -12.93
C THR A 102 -6.27 21.31 -12.51
N PRO A 103 -6.82 22.10 -13.44
CA PRO A 103 -7.63 23.24 -13.04
C PRO A 103 -8.79 22.74 -12.18
N LEU A 104 -9.00 23.36 -11.03
CA LEU A 104 -10.19 23.20 -10.18
C LEU A 104 -11.43 23.73 -10.94
N ALA A 105 -11.74 23.13 -12.08
CA ALA A 105 -12.95 23.40 -12.82
C ALA A 105 -14.10 22.64 -12.14
N ASN A 106 -14.77 23.34 -11.21
CA ASN A 106 -16.14 23.08 -10.78
C ASN A 106 -16.41 21.71 -10.13
N VAL A 107 -15.97 21.52 -8.88
CA VAL A 107 -16.70 20.68 -7.93
C VAL A 107 -17.69 21.56 -7.15
N SER A 108 -18.61 22.18 -7.89
CA SER A 108 -19.86 22.69 -7.32
C SER A 108 -20.97 21.82 -7.90
N GLY A 109 -21.40 20.82 -7.11
CA GLY A 109 -22.73 20.23 -7.23
C GLY A 109 -23.08 19.44 -8.50
N GLN A 110 -22.18 18.64 -9.09
CA GLN A 110 -22.65 17.54 -9.94
C GLN A 110 -23.06 16.36 -9.05
N VAL A 111 -24.38 16.26 -8.82
CA VAL A 111 -25.02 14.99 -8.47
C VAL A 111 -24.63 14.01 -9.57
N VAL A 112 -23.72 13.10 -9.26
CA VAL A 112 -23.44 11.95 -10.13
C VAL A 112 -24.75 11.17 -10.18
N GLU A 113 -25.40 11.13 -11.34
CA GLU A 113 -26.55 10.27 -11.58
C GLU A 113 -26.09 8.83 -11.39
N ILE A 114 -26.35 8.28 -10.21
CA ILE A 114 -26.07 6.89 -9.90
C ILE A 114 -27.09 6.08 -10.71
N ASP A 115 -26.57 5.21 -11.58
CA ASP A 115 -27.33 4.18 -12.28
C ASP A 115 -28.34 3.53 -11.31
N PRO A 116 -29.66 3.49 -11.63
CA PRO A 116 -30.68 2.94 -10.76
C PRO A 116 -30.39 1.52 -10.26
N GLU A 117 -29.59 0.73 -10.98
CA GLU A 117 -29.18 -0.61 -10.54
C GLU A 117 -28.13 -0.57 -9.41
N ALA A 118 -27.17 0.35 -9.47
CA ALA A 118 -26.16 0.55 -8.43
C ALA A 118 -26.76 1.11 -7.13
N ARG A 119 -27.82 1.91 -7.23
CA ARG A 119 -28.57 2.40 -6.07
C ARG A 119 -29.32 1.28 -5.34
N LYS A 120 -29.75 0.24 -6.06
CA LYS A 120 -30.43 -0.93 -5.50
C LYS A 120 -29.46 -1.82 -4.71
N ALA A 121 -28.21 -1.94 -5.19
CA ALA A 121 -27.15 -2.69 -4.50
C ALA A 121 -26.73 -2.03 -3.18
N LEU A 122 -26.66 -0.70 -3.13
CA LEU A 122 -26.37 0.07 -1.91
C LEU A 122 -27.46 -0.11 -0.84
N ASN A 123 -28.74 -0.05 -1.23
CA ASN A 123 -29.85 -0.23 -0.29
C ASN A 123 -29.89 -1.64 0.33
N PHE A 124 -29.40 -2.65 -0.39
CA PHE A 124 -29.32 -4.03 0.12
C PHE A 124 -28.26 -4.21 1.21
N ILE A 125 -27.24 -3.34 1.25
CA ILE A 125 -26.19 -3.37 2.26
C ILE A 125 -26.63 -2.65 3.54
N GLU A 126 -27.52 -1.66 3.45
CA GLU A 126 -28.00 -0.89 4.61
C GLU A 126 -29.15 -1.55 5.38
N THR A 127 -29.80 -2.58 4.81
CA THR A 127 -30.94 -3.28 5.44
C THR A 127 -30.69 -4.75 5.77
N GLY A 128 -29.45 -5.24 5.60
CA GLY A 128 -29.01 -6.57 6.06
C GLY A 128 -28.16 -6.49 7.32
#